data_AF-A0A1A0HE04-F1
#
_entry.id   AF-A0A1A0HE04-F1
#
_cell.length_a   1.000
_cell.length_b   1.000
_cell.length_c   1.000
_cell.angle_alpha   90.00
_cell.angle_beta   90.00
_cell.angle_gamma   90.00
#
_symmetry.space_group_name_H-M   'P 1'
#
loop_
_entity.id
_entity.type
_entity.pdbx_description
1 polymer ?
#
loop_
_entity_poly.entity_id
_entity_poly.type
_entity_poly.pdbx_seq_one_letter_code
_entity_poly.pdbx_strand_id
1 'polypeptide(L)'
;MRLSIISSFCTLLGALPLAASLNILISSTDSWVEKNARYLHPALVEAGHTVVFVGPLHPNLVNSAGGLFQAQKPGQRRKASELPDYEDAYSAGDFGHLKEAHQKYYTYTRKLNALLRGAKGVIQKKESVEFDAEFVKETSELVRNPTYGQDPLNPDFWYVNGSPLEALLVAFDVILPTHVSGFSPDLVLLGPNEGLHLTCSDSPDVSGIPITDLLALKDELEAMRLLAQVKNHRVISVSTEDSHHIYYEDEGFFNVEETSYDKLFKANFVTQNIQFVNLRLISLVDKVVLHMETGQALNVNFPSMNKRLSTCSTSRGVGPQFSQVASSTGKRNMMGKIFAIPQLSLGDDCVEMAQKNLFKVSEALDGAAELSDLEFTRLQHLLAPSDGITVGPDARQSVSGSDETQMRACNADEYKALELCQIAVSVNDLARGSSLSEEILDVVRYL
;
A
#
# COMPACT_ATOMS: atom_id res chain seq x y z
N MET A 1 -23.05 24.67 66.89
CA MET A 1 -23.76 24.64 65.59
C MET A 1 -22.77 24.23 64.51
N ARG A 2 -22.97 23.04 63.93
CA ARG A 2 -22.21 22.53 62.79
C ARG A 2 -22.87 23.05 61.52
N LEU A 3 -22.12 23.65 60.60
CA LEU A 3 -22.53 23.82 59.21
C LEU A 3 -21.54 23.08 58.32
N SER A 4 -22.00 21.98 57.74
CA SER A 4 -21.32 21.24 56.68
C SER A 4 -21.53 21.95 55.36
N ILE A 5 -20.45 22.25 54.63
CA ILE A 5 -20.50 22.57 53.20
C ILE A 5 -19.99 21.34 52.47
N ILE A 6 -20.91 20.61 51.85
CA ILE A 6 -20.60 19.52 50.93
C ILE A 6 -20.33 20.17 49.57
N SER A 7 -19.05 20.26 49.19
CA SER A 7 -18.65 20.62 47.83
C SER A 7 -18.96 19.45 46.91
N SER A 8 -19.98 19.62 46.08
CA SER A 8 -20.37 18.66 45.05
C SER A 8 -19.35 18.73 43.91
N PHE A 9 -18.37 17.83 43.92
CA PHE A 9 -17.48 17.59 42.78
C PHE A 9 -18.30 16.91 41.67
N CYS A 10 -18.85 17.71 40.78
CA CYS A 10 -19.45 17.22 39.54
C CYS A 10 -18.30 16.87 38.59
N THR A 11 -17.82 15.64 38.65
CA THR A 11 -16.91 15.06 37.65
C THR A 11 -17.64 15.02 36.31
N LEU A 12 -17.41 16.04 35.49
CA LEU A 12 -17.73 16.02 34.08
C LEU A 12 -16.79 14.98 33.43
N LEU A 13 -17.22 13.71 33.38
CA LEU A 13 -16.62 12.73 32.49
C LEU A 13 -16.92 13.20 31.06
N GLY A 14 -15.99 13.97 30.49
CA GLY A 14 -15.99 14.24 29.06
C GLY A 14 -15.90 12.89 28.34
N ALA A 15 -16.91 12.58 27.54
CA ALA A 15 -16.83 11.50 26.58
C ALA A 15 -15.71 11.85 25.59
N LEU A 16 -14.50 11.33 25.85
CA LEU A 16 -13.47 11.26 24.82
C LEU A 16 -14.06 10.38 23.71
N PRO A 17 -14.09 10.84 22.45
CA PRO A 17 -14.44 9.94 21.36
C PRO A 17 -13.44 8.79 21.43
N LEU A 18 -13.95 7.56 21.61
CA LEU A 18 -13.17 6.36 21.40
C LEU A 18 -12.88 6.30 19.89
N ALA A 19 -11.83 6.97 19.45
CA ALA A 19 -11.26 6.71 18.15
C ALA A 19 -10.88 5.22 18.16
N ALA A 20 -11.54 4.43 17.32
CA ALA A 20 -11.22 3.03 17.20
C ALA A 20 -9.79 2.94 16.64
N SER A 21 -8.84 2.51 17.48
CA SER A 21 -7.51 2.18 17.00
C SER A 21 -7.64 1.01 16.02
N LEU A 22 -7.08 1.16 14.82
CA LEU A 22 -7.11 0.17 13.76
C LEU A 22 -5.70 -0.40 13.60
N ASN A 23 -5.61 -1.68 13.26
CA ASN A 23 -4.39 -2.27 12.74
C ASN A 23 -4.34 -2.03 11.22
N ILE A 24 -3.47 -1.14 10.77
CA ILE A 24 -3.36 -0.72 9.36
C ILE A 24 -2.09 -1.32 8.76
N LEU A 25 -2.26 -2.21 7.77
CA LEU A 25 -1.16 -2.65 6.93
C LEU A 25 -1.01 -1.66 5.76
N ILE A 26 0.14 -1.00 5.65
CA ILE A 26 0.47 -0.18 4.49
C ILE A 26 1.36 -0.98 3.54
N SER A 27 1.03 -0.93 2.26
CA SER A 27 1.90 -1.37 1.17
C SER A 27 1.85 -0.36 0.02
N SER A 28 2.71 -0.49 -0.98
CA SER A 28 2.86 0.50 -2.05
C SER A 28 3.36 -0.13 -3.34
N THR A 29 3.04 0.48 -4.48
CA THR A 29 3.72 0.20 -5.76
C THR A 29 5.05 0.92 -5.88
N ASP A 30 5.19 2.03 -5.14
CA ASP A 30 6.42 2.79 -4.98
C ASP A 30 7.40 2.04 -4.07
N SER A 31 8.67 2.42 -4.10
CA SER A 31 9.67 1.78 -3.25
C SER A 31 9.47 2.08 -1.77
N TRP A 32 9.94 1.20 -0.89
CA TRP A 32 9.79 1.37 0.56
C TRP A 32 10.45 2.63 1.13
N VAL A 33 11.33 3.30 0.37
CA VAL A 33 12.06 4.51 0.80
C VAL A 33 11.53 5.80 0.16
N GLU A 34 10.45 5.71 -0.61
CA GLU A 34 9.81 6.89 -1.15
C GLU A 34 9.01 7.66 -0.09
N LYS A 35 9.02 8.99 -0.24
CA LYS A 35 8.44 9.94 0.73
C LYS A 35 6.98 9.66 1.11
N ASN A 36 6.10 9.27 0.19
CA ASN A 36 4.65 9.34 0.43
C ASN A 36 4.22 8.41 1.58
N ALA A 37 4.51 7.11 1.47
CA ALA A 37 4.19 6.15 2.52
C ALA A 37 5.00 6.40 3.80
N ARG A 38 6.26 6.86 3.65
CA ARG A 38 7.14 7.21 4.78
C ARG A 38 6.58 8.32 5.66
N TYR A 39 5.88 9.29 5.07
CA TYR A 39 5.21 10.35 5.82
C TYR A 39 3.77 10.04 6.18
N LEU A 40 3.08 9.13 5.47
CA LEU A 40 1.75 8.69 5.91
C LEU A 40 1.80 7.88 7.21
N HIS A 41 2.82 7.01 7.37
CA HIS A 41 2.99 6.17 8.55
C HIS A 41 2.95 6.94 9.88
N PRO A 42 3.84 7.93 10.14
CA PRO A 42 3.80 8.68 11.40
C PRO A 42 2.50 9.47 11.56
N ALA A 43 1.86 9.91 10.48
CA ALA A 43 0.57 10.59 10.54
C ALA A 43 -0.54 9.69 11.09
N LEU A 44 -0.58 8.42 10.66
CA LEU A 44 -1.53 7.42 11.15
C LEU A 44 -1.22 6.94 12.57
N VAL A 45 0.07 6.82 12.91
CA VAL A 45 0.51 6.50 14.28
C VAL A 45 0.11 7.61 15.25
N GLU A 46 0.33 8.88 14.90
CA GLU A 46 -0.11 10.02 15.72
C GLU A 46 -1.65 10.13 15.82
N ALA A 47 -2.38 9.66 14.80
CA ALA A 47 -3.84 9.52 14.86
C ALA A 47 -4.32 8.39 15.80
N GLY A 48 -3.39 7.55 16.32
CA GLY A 48 -3.68 6.52 17.31
C GLY A 48 -3.89 5.11 16.74
N HIS A 49 -3.50 4.87 15.49
CA HIS A 49 -3.57 3.54 14.86
C HIS A 49 -2.26 2.77 15.06
N THR A 50 -2.35 1.43 15.00
CA THR A 50 -1.18 0.55 14.93
C THR A 50 -0.85 0.31 13.47
N VAL A 51 0.34 0.68 13.03
CA VAL A 51 0.68 0.69 11.60
C VAL A 51 1.88 -0.22 11.36
N VAL A 52 1.81 -1.03 10.30
CA VAL A 52 2.95 -1.81 9.80
C VAL A 52 3.09 -1.51 8.32
N PHE A 53 4.29 -1.17 7.88
CA PHE A 53 4.59 -0.99 6.47
C PHE A 53 5.36 -2.19 5.90
N VAL A 54 4.90 -2.74 4.78
CA VAL A 54 5.66 -3.71 3.97
C VAL A 54 5.57 -3.31 2.51
N GLY A 55 6.70 -2.99 1.89
CA GLY A 55 6.74 -2.53 0.50
C GLY A 55 7.87 -3.16 -0.32
N PRO A 56 7.87 -2.93 -1.64
CA PRO A 56 8.90 -3.46 -2.52
C PRO A 56 10.23 -2.71 -2.35
N LEU A 57 11.32 -3.42 -2.62
CA LEU A 57 12.68 -2.88 -2.62
C LEU A 57 12.90 -1.90 -3.79
N HIS A 58 12.13 -2.00 -4.86
CA HIS A 58 12.23 -1.12 -6.02
C HIS A 58 10.84 -0.71 -6.50
N PRO A 59 10.68 0.51 -7.03
CA PRO A 59 9.43 0.86 -7.68
C PRO A 59 9.34 0.11 -9.02
N ASN A 60 8.14 -0.34 -9.40
CA ASN A 60 7.82 -0.87 -10.74
C ASN A 60 8.85 -1.87 -11.31
N LEU A 61 8.74 -3.14 -10.94
CA LEU A 61 9.57 -4.23 -11.49
C LEU A 61 9.11 -4.65 -12.91
N VAL A 62 8.66 -3.70 -13.74
CA VAL A 62 8.39 -3.93 -15.16
C VAL A 62 9.73 -3.81 -15.91
N ASN A 63 10.39 -4.95 -16.14
CA ASN A 63 11.55 -5.17 -17.06
C ASN A 63 12.93 -5.48 -16.45
N SER A 64 13.07 -5.68 -15.14
CA SER A 64 14.33 -6.18 -14.57
C SER A 64 14.21 -7.64 -14.14
N ALA A 65 14.27 -8.56 -15.11
CA ALA A 65 14.79 -9.93 -15.02
C ALA A 65 14.74 -10.75 -13.69
N GLY A 66 13.76 -10.59 -12.79
CA GLY A 66 13.72 -11.39 -11.56
C GLY A 66 12.78 -10.94 -10.44
N GLY A 67 11.47 -10.87 -10.69
CA GLY A 67 10.50 -11.08 -9.58
C GLY A 67 10.77 -12.43 -8.90
N LEU A 68 10.37 -12.60 -7.63
CA LEU A 68 10.60 -13.82 -6.84
C LEU A 68 10.24 -15.09 -7.64
N PHE A 69 9.21 -14.99 -8.47
CA PHE A 69 8.68 -16.12 -9.25
C PHE A 69 8.99 -16.07 -10.74
N GLN A 70 9.62 -15.01 -11.26
CA GLN A 70 10.01 -14.92 -12.69
C GLN A 70 11.37 -15.56 -13.01
N ALA A 71 12.18 -15.89 -12.00
CA ALA A 71 13.54 -16.42 -12.18
C ALA A 71 13.70 -17.94 -11.94
N GLN A 72 12.63 -18.73 -11.88
CA GLN A 72 12.76 -20.19 -11.82
C GLN A 72 12.73 -20.83 -13.21
N LYS A 73 13.86 -20.79 -13.92
CA LYS A 73 14.16 -21.86 -14.88
C LYS A 73 14.40 -23.15 -14.07
N PRO A 74 13.85 -24.32 -14.47
CA PRO A 74 14.07 -25.55 -13.73
C PRO A 74 15.58 -25.83 -13.62
N GLY A 75 16.11 -25.85 -12.40
CA GLY A 75 17.51 -26.18 -12.13
C GLY A 75 18.44 -25.02 -11.71
N GLN A 76 17.98 -23.76 -11.67
CA GLN A 76 18.75 -22.66 -11.06
C GLN A 76 18.19 -22.32 -9.68
N ARG A 77 18.68 -23.01 -8.64
CA ARG A 77 18.57 -22.52 -7.25
C ARG A 77 19.55 -21.37 -7.09
N ARG A 78 19.09 -20.15 -6.82
CA ARG A 78 19.96 -19.16 -6.16
C ARG A 78 20.29 -19.74 -4.78
N LYS A 79 21.57 -20.01 -4.51
CA LYS A 79 21.99 -20.44 -3.18
C LYS A 79 21.82 -19.24 -2.24
N ALA A 80 21.16 -19.44 -1.10
CA ALA A 80 21.07 -18.45 -0.01
C ALA A 80 22.44 -18.00 0.54
N SER A 81 23.53 -18.69 0.18
CA SER A 81 24.90 -18.37 0.61
C SER A 81 25.57 -17.23 -0.16
N GLU A 82 24.96 -16.72 -1.22
CA GLU A 82 25.35 -15.46 -1.85
C GLU A 82 24.29 -14.43 -1.45
N LEU A 83 24.39 -13.96 -0.20
CA LEU A 83 23.88 -12.62 0.14
C LEU A 83 24.35 -11.71 -0.98
N PRO A 84 23.47 -10.98 -1.67
CA PRO A 84 23.94 -10.13 -2.73
C PRO A 84 24.95 -9.16 -2.14
N ASP A 85 26.15 -9.11 -2.73
CA ASP A 85 27.13 -8.10 -2.38
C ASP A 85 26.42 -6.76 -2.57
N TYR A 86 26.18 -6.03 -1.48
CA TYR A 86 25.51 -4.72 -1.49
C TYR A 86 26.31 -3.66 -2.27
N GLU A 87 27.40 -4.06 -2.94
CA GLU A 87 28.10 -3.28 -3.96
C GLU A 87 27.28 -3.10 -5.25
N ASP A 88 26.40 -4.05 -5.61
CA ASP A 88 25.56 -3.93 -6.80
C ASP A 88 24.38 -2.97 -6.57
N ALA A 89 24.28 -1.93 -7.40
CA ALA A 89 23.26 -0.89 -7.29
C ALA A 89 21.82 -1.43 -7.29
N TYR A 90 21.58 -2.59 -7.92
CA TYR A 90 20.27 -3.24 -7.95
C TYR A 90 19.95 -4.00 -6.66
N SER A 91 20.95 -4.46 -5.91
CA SER A 91 20.69 -5.13 -4.63
C SER A 91 20.53 -4.17 -3.46
N ALA A 92 21.04 -2.95 -3.58
CA ALA A 92 20.97 -1.96 -2.51
C ALA A 92 19.61 -1.26 -2.39
N GLY A 93 18.65 -1.63 -3.26
CA GLY A 93 17.34 -1.02 -3.36
C GLY A 93 17.36 0.39 -3.94
N ASP A 94 16.17 0.97 -4.05
CA ASP A 94 15.98 2.32 -4.56
C ASP A 94 16.80 3.37 -3.78
N PHE A 95 17.23 4.41 -4.48
CA PHE A 95 18.21 5.41 -4.03
C PHE A 95 19.54 4.83 -3.49
N GLY A 96 19.79 3.53 -3.68
CA GLY A 96 20.92 2.82 -3.07
C GLY A 96 20.87 2.83 -1.54
N HIS A 97 19.66 2.88 -0.95
CA HIS A 97 19.46 3.04 0.50
C HIS A 97 20.31 2.07 1.32
N LEU A 98 20.33 0.79 0.95
CA LEU A 98 21.02 -0.26 1.70
C LEU A 98 22.54 -0.30 1.49
N LYS A 99 23.12 0.60 0.68
CA LYS A 99 24.58 0.69 0.54
C LYS A 99 25.22 1.07 1.86
N GLU A 100 26.32 0.39 2.23
CA GLU A 100 27.05 0.68 3.47
C GLU A 100 27.44 2.17 3.60
N ALA A 101 27.84 2.79 2.49
CA ALA A 101 28.18 4.21 2.47
C ALA A 101 26.98 5.13 2.79
N HIS A 102 25.79 4.80 2.27
CA HIS A 102 24.57 5.56 2.52
C HIS A 102 24.09 5.35 3.96
N GLN A 103 24.10 4.11 4.43
CA GLN A 103 23.80 3.78 5.82
C GLN A 103 24.70 4.56 6.78
N LYS A 104 26.02 4.54 6.58
CA LYS A 104 26.97 5.33 7.38
C LYS A 104 26.68 6.84 7.33
N TYR A 105 26.39 7.36 6.13
CA TYR A 105 26.09 8.78 5.96
C TYR A 105 24.86 9.20 6.75
N TYR A 106 23.73 8.50 6.57
CA TYR A 106 22.49 8.86 7.25
C TYR A 106 22.55 8.58 8.75
N THR A 107 23.15 7.48 9.22
CA THR A 107 23.41 7.28 10.66
C THR A 107 24.19 8.46 11.26
N TYR A 108 25.20 8.96 10.54
CA TYR A 108 25.98 10.12 10.99
C TYR A 108 25.14 11.41 11.00
N THR A 109 24.34 11.65 9.96
CA THR A 109 23.42 12.80 9.91
C THR A 109 22.42 12.78 11.06
N ARG A 110 21.82 11.61 11.34
CA ARG A 110 20.89 11.43 12.47
C ARG A 110 21.54 11.72 13.80
N LYS A 111 22.76 11.22 14.02
CA LYS A 111 23.56 11.53 15.19
C LYS A 111 23.80 13.03 15.36
N LEU A 112 24.07 13.75 14.27
CA LEU A 112 24.29 15.20 14.30
C LEU A 112 23.01 16.01 14.61
N ASN A 113 21.85 15.46 14.28
CA ASN A 113 20.54 16.07 14.48
C ASN A 113 19.94 15.74 15.86
N ALA A 114 20.11 14.50 16.34
CA ALA A 114 19.58 14.02 17.62
C ALA A 114 20.40 14.50 18.83
N LEU A 115 21.73 14.58 18.73
CA LEU A 115 22.59 14.92 19.87
C LEU A 115 22.71 16.44 20.05
N LEU A 116 22.56 16.88 21.30
CA LEU A 116 22.74 18.29 21.66
C LEU A 116 24.19 18.73 21.47
N ARG A 117 24.36 19.91 20.86
CA ARG A 117 25.69 20.50 20.69
C ARG A 117 26.04 21.34 21.91
N GLY A 118 27.18 21.02 22.52
CA GLY A 118 27.74 21.79 23.63
C GLY A 118 28.38 23.11 23.19
N ALA A 119 29.16 23.71 24.10
CA ALA A 119 29.89 24.94 23.80
C ALA A 119 30.76 24.79 22.54
N LYS A 120 30.74 25.81 21.68
CA LYS A 120 31.42 25.83 20.36
C LYS A 120 30.90 24.80 19.34
N GLY A 121 29.70 24.24 19.53
CA GLY A 121 29.07 23.35 18.55
C GLY A 121 29.59 21.91 18.59
N VAL A 122 30.23 21.49 19.70
CA VAL A 122 30.87 20.18 19.84
C VAL A 122 29.91 19.18 20.50
N ILE A 123 29.76 17.99 19.91
CA ILE A 123 29.04 16.86 20.51
C ILE A 123 29.94 16.19 21.54
N GLN A 124 29.40 15.83 22.71
CA GLN A 124 30.22 15.16 23.73
C GLN A 124 30.62 13.77 23.27
N LYS A 125 31.89 13.40 23.50
CA LYS A 125 32.40 12.07 23.12
C LYS A 125 31.62 10.93 23.78
N LYS A 126 31.16 11.12 25.02
CA LYS A 126 30.37 10.12 25.75
C LYS A 126 29.05 9.84 25.03
N GLU A 127 28.25 10.88 24.80
CA GLU A 127 26.96 10.81 24.08
C GLU A 127 27.13 10.23 22.66
N SER A 128 28.20 10.63 21.97
CA SER A 128 28.54 10.09 20.64
C SER A 128 28.77 8.57 20.66
N VAL A 129 29.47 8.05 21.67
CA VAL A 129 29.79 6.61 21.77
C VAL A 129 28.57 5.81 22.22
N GLU A 130 27.76 6.38 23.13
CA GLU A 130 26.51 5.78 23.57
C GLU A 130 25.53 5.64 22.40
N PHE A 131 25.38 6.67 21.56
CA PHE A 131 24.57 6.63 20.34
C PHE A 131 25.04 5.54 19.38
N ASP A 132 26.35 5.44 19.10
CA ASP A 132 26.88 4.42 18.18
C ASP A 132 26.64 3.00 18.71
N ALA A 133 26.76 2.79 20.03
CA ALA A 133 26.53 1.50 20.65
C ALA A 133 25.05 1.09 20.63
N GLU A 134 24.14 2.04 20.85
CA GLU A 134 22.69 1.83 20.75
C GLU A 134 22.28 1.49 19.32
N PHE A 135 22.73 2.28 18.34
CA PHE A 135 22.43 2.04 16.93
C PHE A 135 22.94 0.66 16.45
N VAL A 136 24.16 0.26 16.84
CA VAL A 136 24.70 -1.08 16.50
C VAL A 136 23.86 -2.18 17.15
N LYS A 137 23.42 -1.98 18.40
CA LYS A 137 22.57 -2.96 19.08
C LYS A 137 21.23 -3.11 18.37
N GLU A 138 20.52 -2.00 18.12
CA GLU A 138 19.24 -2.02 17.42
C GLU A 138 19.35 -2.66 16.05
N THR A 139 20.32 -2.25 15.23
CA THR A 139 20.51 -2.79 13.88
C THR A 139 20.91 -4.26 13.85
N SER A 140 21.51 -4.79 14.92
CA SER A 140 21.87 -6.21 15.04
C SER A 140 20.68 -7.12 15.37
N GLU A 141 19.60 -6.56 15.94
CA GLU A 141 18.36 -7.28 16.28
C GLU A 141 17.38 -7.31 15.09
N LEU A 142 17.65 -6.55 14.02
CA LEU A 142 16.79 -6.46 12.85
C LEU A 142 16.79 -7.73 12.00
N VAL A 143 15.61 -8.05 11.47
CA VAL A 143 15.45 -9.15 10.53
C VAL A 143 16.07 -8.78 9.19
N ARG A 144 16.96 -9.65 8.70
CA ARG A 144 17.58 -9.54 7.37
C ARG A 144 17.63 -10.90 6.71
N ASN A 145 17.04 -10.98 5.52
CA ASN A 145 16.99 -12.17 4.68
C ASN A 145 17.21 -11.76 3.20
N PRO A 146 17.70 -12.63 2.31
CA PRO A 146 17.82 -12.32 0.88
C PRO A 146 16.53 -11.84 0.21
N THR A 147 15.36 -12.29 0.69
CA THR A 147 14.05 -11.91 0.14
C THR A 147 13.45 -10.68 0.81
N TYR A 148 13.65 -10.47 2.11
CA TYR A 148 13.03 -9.36 2.84
C TYR A 148 13.85 -8.93 4.05
N GLY A 149 13.59 -7.74 4.57
CA GLY A 149 14.23 -7.26 5.79
C GLY A 149 13.59 -6.00 6.34
N GLN A 150 14.05 -5.57 7.51
CA GLN A 150 13.69 -4.28 8.09
C GLN A 150 14.67 -3.20 7.64
N ASP A 151 14.17 -1.98 7.43
CA ASP A 151 15.01 -0.83 7.16
C ASP A 151 15.93 -0.54 8.36
N PRO A 152 17.26 -0.53 8.17
CA PRO A 152 18.20 -0.29 9.27
C PRO A 152 18.06 1.09 9.94
N LEU A 153 17.46 2.05 9.24
CA LEU A 153 17.22 3.40 9.75
C LEU A 153 15.78 3.58 10.24
N ASN A 154 14.87 2.65 9.97
CA ASN A 154 13.51 2.72 10.51
C ASN A 154 12.91 1.30 10.62
N PRO A 155 13.08 0.64 11.77
CA PRO A 155 12.66 -0.75 11.95
C PRO A 155 11.17 -1.03 11.71
N ASP A 156 10.31 -0.01 11.75
CA ASP A 156 8.88 -0.12 11.49
C ASP A 156 8.56 -0.37 10.00
N PHE A 157 9.55 -0.15 9.12
CA PHE A 157 9.42 -0.34 7.68
C PHE A 157 10.10 -1.62 7.21
N TRP A 158 9.31 -2.51 6.61
CA TRP A 158 9.80 -3.71 5.98
C TRP A 158 9.91 -3.53 4.47
N TYR A 159 10.95 -4.11 3.89
CA TYR A 159 11.14 -4.17 2.45
C TYR A 159 11.15 -5.63 1.98
N VAL A 160 10.68 -5.84 0.76
CA VAL A 160 10.69 -7.14 0.08
C VAL A 160 11.33 -6.98 -1.29
N ASN A 161 12.33 -7.81 -1.58
CA ASN A 161 12.98 -7.92 -2.87
C ASN A 161 12.08 -8.72 -3.85
N GLY A 162 11.02 -8.07 -4.32
CA GLY A 162 10.04 -8.61 -5.25
C GLY A 162 9.15 -7.50 -5.79
N SER A 163 8.21 -7.83 -6.68
CA SER A 163 7.21 -6.87 -7.17
C SER A 163 6.30 -6.37 -6.04
N PRO A 164 5.57 -5.25 -6.22
CA PRO A 164 4.59 -4.77 -5.24
C PRO A 164 3.58 -5.84 -4.79
N LEU A 165 3.06 -6.62 -5.73
CA LEU A 165 2.17 -7.74 -5.42
C LEU A 165 2.87 -8.83 -4.60
N GLU A 166 4.10 -9.18 -4.96
CA GLU A 166 4.91 -10.15 -4.22
C GLU A 166 5.23 -9.64 -2.81
N ALA A 167 5.51 -8.34 -2.64
CA ALA A 167 5.73 -7.73 -1.34
C ALA A 167 4.50 -7.85 -0.42
N LEU A 168 3.31 -7.61 -0.95
CA LEU A 168 2.06 -7.78 -0.21
C LEU A 168 1.76 -9.24 0.13
N LEU A 169 2.06 -10.19 -0.78
CA LEU A 169 1.97 -11.62 -0.49
C LEU A 169 2.91 -12.04 0.65
N VAL A 170 4.17 -11.60 0.60
CA VAL A 170 5.16 -11.86 1.65
C VAL A 170 4.73 -11.22 2.98
N ALA A 171 4.09 -10.05 2.94
CA ALA A 171 3.51 -9.43 4.14
C ALA A 171 2.52 -10.37 4.82
N PHE A 172 1.51 -10.85 4.08
CA PHE A 172 0.45 -11.69 4.63
C PHE A 172 0.92 -13.08 5.05
N ASP A 173 1.72 -13.75 4.22
CA ASP A 173 2.02 -15.17 4.39
C ASP A 173 3.27 -15.40 5.25
N VAL A 174 4.17 -14.41 5.37
CA VAL A 174 5.48 -14.58 6.03
C VAL A 174 5.71 -13.53 7.12
N ILE A 175 5.73 -12.23 6.79
CA ILE A 175 6.21 -11.20 7.74
C ILE A 175 5.25 -11.02 8.91
N LEU A 176 3.96 -10.80 8.66
CA LEU A 176 3.00 -10.56 9.72
C LEU A 176 2.87 -11.77 10.66
N PRO A 177 2.71 -13.01 10.17
CA PRO A 177 2.57 -14.17 11.06
C PRO A 177 3.86 -14.52 11.83
N THR A 178 5.03 -14.25 11.28
CA THR A 178 6.32 -14.69 11.85
C THR A 178 6.96 -13.63 12.75
N HIS A 179 6.89 -12.36 12.35
CA HIS A 179 7.67 -11.29 12.97
C HIS A 179 6.83 -10.24 13.68
N VAL A 180 5.54 -10.13 13.37
CA VAL A 180 4.63 -9.12 13.96
C VAL A 180 3.52 -9.80 14.76
N SER A 181 3.91 -10.39 15.89
CA SER A 181 3.00 -11.19 16.73
C SER A 181 1.75 -10.42 17.17
N GLY A 182 0.58 -10.99 16.94
CA GLY A 182 -0.70 -10.40 17.37
C GLY A 182 -1.25 -9.30 16.47
N PHE A 183 -0.57 -8.97 15.37
CA PHE A 183 -1.06 -8.03 14.38
C PHE A 183 -1.93 -8.73 13.34
N SER A 184 -3.17 -8.26 13.18
CA SER A 184 -4.09 -8.69 12.13
C SER A 184 -4.70 -7.44 11.50
N PRO A 185 -4.54 -7.20 10.18
CA PRO A 185 -4.98 -5.96 9.57
C PRO A 185 -6.51 -5.81 9.58
N ASP A 186 -6.99 -4.70 10.15
CA ASP A 186 -8.38 -4.24 10.02
C ASP A 186 -8.60 -3.49 8.70
N LEU A 187 -7.52 -2.90 8.18
CA LEU A 187 -7.47 -2.13 6.95
C LEU A 187 -6.14 -2.40 6.24
N VAL A 188 -6.21 -2.55 4.92
CA VAL A 188 -5.03 -2.54 4.04
C VAL A 188 -5.04 -1.24 3.25
N LEU A 189 -4.01 -0.43 3.40
CA LEU A 189 -3.85 0.85 2.71
C LEU A 189 -2.73 0.70 1.68
N LEU A 190 -3.08 0.86 0.40
CA LEU A 190 -2.16 0.70 -0.73
C LEU A 190 -1.78 2.09 -1.27
N GLY A 191 -0.63 2.61 -0.84
CA GLY A 191 -0.13 3.93 -1.20
C GLY A 191 0.12 4.86 0.00
N PRO A 192 0.20 6.18 -0.21
CA PRO A 192 -0.11 6.91 -1.44
C PRO A 192 0.95 6.68 -2.52
N ASN A 193 0.52 6.18 -3.68
CA ASN A 193 1.41 5.88 -4.79
C ASN A 193 1.59 7.11 -5.70
N GLU A 194 2.76 7.26 -6.31
CA GLU A 194 2.98 8.20 -7.39
C GLU A 194 2.43 7.67 -8.72
N GLY A 195 1.71 8.54 -9.45
CA GLY A 195 1.03 8.16 -10.69
C GLY A 195 -0.41 7.68 -10.46
N LEU A 196 -1.31 8.07 -11.37
CA LEU A 196 -2.73 7.73 -11.31
C LEU A 196 -2.96 6.23 -11.55
N HIS A 197 -3.93 5.66 -10.83
CA HIS A 197 -4.40 4.31 -11.04
C HIS A 197 -5.93 4.35 -11.12
N LEU A 198 -6.45 4.57 -12.32
CA LEU A 198 -7.89 4.74 -12.55
C LEU A 198 -8.59 3.39 -12.63
N THR A 199 -9.82 3.34 -12.13
CA THR A 199 -10.62 2.11 -12.05
C THR A 199 -11.15 1.69 -13.42
N CYS A 200 -10.46 0.77 -14.09
CA CYS A 200 -10.93 0.22 -15.34
C CYS A 200 -12.21 -0.62 -15.14
N SER A 201 -13.23 -0.40 -15.98
CA SER A 201 -14.39 -1.30 -16.03
C SER A 201 -14.00 -2.65 -16.63
N ASP A 202 -14.50 -3.74 -16.06
CA ASP A 202 -14.40 -5.07 -16.66
C ASP A 202 -14.98 -5.03 -18.08
N SER A 203 -14.22 -5.50 -19.07
CA SER A 203 -14.73 -5.64 -20.43
C SER A 203 -15.96 -6.58 -20.42
N PRO A 204 -17.09 -6.20 -21.03
CA PRO A 204 -18.37 -6.89 -20.84
C PRO A 204 -18.52 -8.26 -21.55
N ASP A 205 -17.42 -8.88 -22.00
CA ASP A 205 -17.51 -9.87 -23.08
C ASP A 205 -16.66 -11.11 -22.85
N VAL A 206 -17.02 -11.93 -21.86
CA VAL A 206 -16.73 -13.37 -21.90
C VAL A 206 -17.93 -14.13 -21.31
N SER A 207 -18.58 -14.95 -22.12
CA SER A 207 -19.51 -15.97 -21.63
C SER A 207 -18.72 -17.00 -20.82
N GLY A 208 -18.76 -16.92 -19.48
CA GLY A 208 -18.06 -17.86 -18.59
C GLY A 208 -17.74 -17.28 -17.22
N ILE A 209 -17.09 -18.08 -16.37
CA ILE A 209 -16.49 -17.62 -15.12
C ILE A 209 -15.04 -17.24 -15.44
N PRO A 210 -14.67 -15.95 -15.43
CA PRO A 210 -13.28 -15.56 -15.71
C PRO A 210 -12.37 -16.09 -14.61
N ILE A 211 -11.24 -16.70 -15.03
CA ILE A 211 -10.15 -17.09 -14.14
C ILE A 211 -9.06 -16.02 -14.29
N THR A 212 -8.76 -15.33 -13.20
CA THR A 212 -7.77 -14.25 -13.16
C THR A 212 -6.56 -14.70 -12.36
N ASP A 213 -5.40 -14.85 -13.01
CA ASP A 213 -4.11 -15.01 -12.33
C ASP A 213 -3.60 -13.62 -11.92
N LEU A 214 -3.50 -13.37 -10.61
CA LEU A 214 -3.09 -12.06 -10.10
C LEU A 214 -1.65 -11.70 -10.52
N LEU A 215 -0.75 -12.70 -10.63
CA LEU A 215 0.63 -12.46 -11.06
C LEU A 215 0.74 -12.04 -12.55
N ALA A 216 -0.33 -12.22 -13.33
CA ALA A 216 -0.38 -11.87 -14.75
C ALA A 216 -1.09 -10.54 -15.02
N LEU A 217 -1.58 -9.86 -13.98
CA LEU A 217 -2.18 -8.53 -14.13
C LEU A 217 -1.10 -7.48 -14.41
N LYS A 218 -1.37 -6.58 -15.37
CA LYS A 218 -0.47 -5.48 -15.72
C LYS A 218 -0.51 -4.35 -14.70
N ASP A 219 -1.69 -4.08 -14.15
CA ASP A 219 -1.88 -3.10 -13.09
C ASP A 219 -1.59 -3.78 -11.74
N GLU A 220 -0.40 -3.48 -11.20
CA GLU A 220 0.08 -4.08 -9.95
C GLU A 220 -0.76 -3.60 -8.75
N LEU A 221 -1.23 -2.35 -8.74
CA LEU A 221 -2.09 -1.83 -7.68
C LEU A 221 -3.43 -2.54 -7.66
N GLU A 222 -4.03 -2.79 -8.82
CA GLU A 222 -5.25 -3.59 -8.91
C GLU A 222 -5.03 -5.03 -8.42
N ALA A 223 -3.91 -5.64 -8.79
CA ALA A 223 -3.59 -6.98 -8.31
C ALA A 223 -3.44 -7.03 -6.78
N MET A 224 -2.79 -6.03 -6.19
CA MET A 224 -2.66 -5.88 -4.73
C MET A 224 -4.01 -5.68 -4.05
N ARG A 225 -4.88 -4.84 -4.62
CA ARG A 225 -6.23 -4.59 -4.12
C ARG A 225 -7.07 -5.87 -4.11
N LEU A 226 -7.10 -6.58 -5.24
CA LEU A 226 -7.81 -7.86 -5.37
C LEU A 226 -7.28 -8.91 -4.39
N LEU A 227 -5.96 -9.00 -4.20
CA LEU A 227 -5.35 -9.90 -3.22
C LEU A 227 -5.86 -9.62 -1.80
N ALA A 228 -5.82 -8.36 -1.37
CA ALA A 228 -6.27 -7.97 -0.04
C ALA A 228 -7.78 -8.19 0.16
N GLN A 229 -8.60 -7.92 -0.86
CA GLN A 229 -10.03 -8.20 -0.84
C GLN A 229 -10.33 -9.71 -0.77
N VAL A 230 -9.59 -10.55 -1.52
CA VAL A 230 -9.75 -12.02 -1.47
C VAL A 230 -9.36 -12.56 -0.09
N LYS A 231 -8.36 -11.96 0.57
CA LYS A 231 -8.03 -12.24 1.98
C LYS A 231 -9.02 -11.61 2.98
N ASN A 232 -10.16 -11.10 2.50
CA ASN A 232 -11.26 -10.56 3.29
C ASN A 232 -10.93 -9.29 4.10
N HIS A 233 -10.03 -8.44 3.60
CA HIS A 233 -9.73 -7.14 4.20
C HIS A 233 -10.52 -6.01 3.53
N ARG A 234 -10.72 -4.93 4.30
CA ARG A 234 -11.11 -3.62 3.75
C ARG A 234 -9.88 -2.99 3.12
N VAL A 235 -10.03 -2.35 1.96
CA VAL A 235 -8.88 -1.79 1.23
C VAL A 235 -9.10 -0.33 0.88
N ILE A 236 -8.08 0.50 1.03
CA ILE A 236 -8.05 1.83 0.43
C ILE A 236 -6.79 1.90 -0.44
N SER A 237 -6.95 1.95 -1.75
CA SER A 237 -5.87 2.27 -2.68
C SER A 237 -5.83 3.77 -2.92
N VAL A 238 -4.64 4.36 -2.85
CA VAL A 238 -4.43 5.81 -2.96
C VAL A 238 -3.35 6.10 -3.99
N SER A 239 -3.65 7.02 -4.90
CA SER A 239 -2.73 7.47 -5.94
C SER A 239 -2.74 8.99 -6.06
N THR A 240 -1.59 9.58 -6.35
CA THR A 240 -1.43 11.01 -6.64
C THR A 240 -0.93 11.19 -8.06
N GLU A 241 -1.54 12.09 -8.85
CA GLU A 241 -1.08 12.35 -10.22
C GLU A 241 0.37 12.83 -10.28
N ASP A 242 0.80 13.60 -9.28
CA ASP A 242 2.18 14.09 -9.21
C ASP A 242 3.16 12.92 -8.92
N SER A 243 4.20 12.80 -9.75
CA SER A 243 5.34 11.91 -9.50
C SER A 243 6.62 12.73 -9.37
N HIS A 244 7.28 12.61 -8.22
CA HIS A 244 8.50 13.35 -7.89
C HIS A 244 9.70 12.43 -7.68
N HIS A 245 9.50 11.15 -7.37
CA HIS A 245 10.54 10.18 -7.01
C HIS A 245 11.55 10.74 -6.00
N ILE A 246 11.06 11.16 -4.82
CA ILE A 246 11.86 11.81 -3.77
C ILE A 246 12.14 10.83 -2.62
N TYR A 247 13.41 10.74 -2.25
CA TYR A 247 13.88 9.98 -1.09
C TYR A 247 13.38 10.60 0.23
N TYR A 248 12.97 9.76 1.17
CA TYR A 248 12.33 10.22 2.40
C TYR A 248 13.25 11.03 3.34
N GLU A 249 14.57 10.81 3.36
CA GLU A 249 15.49 11.62 4.17
C GLU A 249 16.14 12.77 3.39
N ASP A 250 15.55 13.21 2.28
CA ASP A 250 16.03 14.39 1.58
C ASP A 250 15.82 15.66 2.44
N GLU A 251 16.90 16.12 3.07
CA GLU A 251 16.92 17.33 3.88
C GLU A 251 16.58 18.59 3.09
N GLY A 252 16.57 18.59 1.76
CA GLY A 252 16.04 19.70 0.97
C GLY A 252 14.54 19.92 1.21
N PHE A 253 13.80 18.85 1.49
CA PHE A 253 12.35 18.86 1.65
C PHE A 253 11.91 18.66 3.09
N PHE A 254 12.63 17.86 3.87
CA PHE A 254 12.16 17.39 5.17
C PHE A 254 13.10 17.73 6.32
N ASN A 255 12.54 17.79 7.54
CA ASN A 255 13.30 17.84 8.78
C ASN A 255 13.42 16.41 9.31
N VAL A 256 14.51 15.75 8.93
CA VAL A 256 14.82 14.36 9.32
C VAL A 256 15.07 14.28 10.84
N GLU A 257 14.65 13.19 11.47
CA GLU A 257 14.71 12.95 12.94
C GLU A 257 13.82 13.82 13.83
N GLU A 258 12.87 14.59 13.28
CA GLU A 258 11.86 15.24 14.11
C GLU A 258 10.84 14.22 14.62
N THR A 259 10.53 14.29 15.92
CA THR A 259 9.64 13.33 16.59
C THR A 259 8.16 13.62 16.38
N SER A 260 7.82 14.86 16.00
CA SER A 260 6.44 15.29 15.81
C SER A 260 6.16 15.49 14.34
N TYR A 261 5.06 14.90 13.87
CA TYR A 261 4.63 14.91 12.48
C TYR A 261 4.56 16.31 11.89
N ASP A 262 3.97 17.27 12.62
CA ASP A 262 3.86 18.66 12.19
C ASP A 262 5.21 19.34 11.93
N LYS A 263 6.28 18.85 12.56
CA LYS A 263 7.64 19.39 12.44
C LYS A 263 8.48 18.68 11.38
N LEU A 264 8.04 17.54 10.84
CA LEU A 264 8.77 16.79 9.81
C LEU A 264 8.93 17.58 8.50
N PHE A 265 8.12 18.61 8.27
CA PHE A 265 7.99 19.25 6.97
C PHE A 265 8.67 20.62 6.91
N LYS A 266 9.51 20.85 5.89
CA LYS A 266 9.96 22.20 5.53
C LYS A 266 8.87 22.92 4.72
N ALA A 267 8.96 24.24 4.65
CA ALA A 267 8.05 25.05 3.85
C ALA A 267 8.34 24.93 2.35
N ASN A 268 7.76 23.94 1.68
CA ASN A 268 7.80 23.77 0.22
C ASN A 268 6.48 23.16 -0.30
N PHE A 269 6.28 23.14 -1.62
CA PHE A 269 5.02 22.68 -2.21
C PHE A 269 4.86 21.15 -2.14
N VAL A 270 5.96 20.38 -2.17
CA VAL A 270 5.93 18.92 -2.08
C VAL A 270 5.43 18.48 -0.71
N THR A 271 6.05 19.00 0.36
CA THR A 271 5.65 18.73 1.74
C THR A 271 4.24 19.20 2.04
N GLN A 272 3.86 20.37 1.53
CA GLN A 272 2.50 20.89 1.65
C GLN A 272 1.47 19.93 1.03
N ASN A 273 1.79 19.35 -0.13
CA ASN A 273 0.91 18.39 -0.81
C ASN A 273 0.83 17.07 -0.03
N ILE A 274 1.95 16.55 0.48
CA ILE A 274 1.98 15.35 1.34
C ILE A 274 1.11 15.56 2.58
N GLN A 275 1.30 16.68 3.29
CA GLN A 275 0.50 17.01 4.46
C GLN A 275 -1.00 17.06 4.13
N PHE A 276 -1.36 17.67 2.99
CA PHE A 276 -2.74 17.73 2.55
C PHE A 276 -3.31 16.33 2.27
N VAL A 277 -2.59 15.49 1.51
CA VAL A 277 -2.99 14.11 1.22
C VAL A 277 -3.19 13.33 2.50
N ASN A 278 -2.21 13.34 3.40
CA ASN A 278 -2.27 12.60 4.66
C ASN A 278 -3.44 13.05 5.55
N LEU A 279 -3.69 14.35 5.66
CA LEU A 279 -4.86 14.87 6.40
C LEU A 279 -6.18 14.38 5.81
N ARG A 280 -6.29 14.32 4.49
CA ARG A 280 -7.50 13.80 3.81
C ARG A 280 -7.66 12.31 3.99
N LEU A 281 -6.56 11.55 3.98
CA LEU A 281 -6.56 10.11 4.22
C LEU A 281 -6.91 9.76 5.66
N ILE A 282 -6.38 10.48 6.66
CA ILE A 282 -6.77 10.28 8.06
C ILE A 282 -8.28 10.49 8.22
N SER A 283 -8.83 11.57 7.65
CA SER A 283 -10.28 11.80 7.68
C SER A 283 -11.08 10.70 6.97
N LEU A 284 -10.54 10.11 5.91
CA LEU A 284 -11.17 9.00 5.21
C LEU A 284 -11.13 7.71 6.05
N VAL A 285 -9.99 7.41 6.66
CA VAL A 285 -9.81 6.26 7.55
C VAL A 285 -10.76 6.35 8.74
N ASP A 286 -10.75 7.48 9.45
CA ASP A 286 -11.52 7.66 10.69
C ASP A 286 -13.03 7.62 10.47
N LYS A 287 -13.51 8.19 9.35
CA LYS A 287 -14.94 8.39 9.13
C LYS A 287 -15.59 7.35 8.22
N VAL A 288 -14.86 6.74 7.29
CA VAL A 288 -15.46 5.89 6.25
C VAL A 288 -15.20 4.41 6.48
N VAL A 289 -14.03 4.03 7.00
CA VAL A 289 -13.64 2.61 7.14
C VAL A 289 -14.58 1.83 8.06
N LEU A 290 -15.14 2.47 9.08
CA LEU A 290 -16.12 1.87 9.99
C LEU A 290 -17.45 1.49 9.29
N HIS A 291 -17.72 2.08 8.13
CA HIS A 291 -18.91 1.83 7.31
C HIS A 291 -18.64 0.88 6.15
N MET A 292 -17.40 0.46 5.94
CA MET A 292 -17.04 -0.49 4.88
C MET A 292 -17.28 -1.93 5.32
N GLU A 293 -17.83 -2.74 4.43
CA GLU A 293 -17.90 -4.19 4.57
C GLU A 293 -16.53 -4.83 4.22
N THR A 294 -16.24 -6.02 4.74
CA THR A 294 -15.04 -6.76 4.36
C THR A 294 -15.11 -7.16 2.89
N GLY A 295 -13.99 -7.07 2.16
CA GLY A 295 -13.97 -7.28 0.71
C GLY A 295 -14.37 -6.04 -0.11
N GLN A 296 -14.82 -4.94 0.52
CA GLN A 296 -14.94 -3.65 -0.15
C GLN A 296 -13.59 -2.93 -0.22
N ALA A 297 -13.41 -2.17 -1.29
CA ALA A 297 -12.24 -1.34 -1.52
C ALA A 297 -12.63 0.06 -1.99
N LEU A 298 -11.87 1.07 -1.58
CA LEU A 298 -11.94 2.41 -2.17
C LEU A 298 -10.73 2.62 -3.07
N ASN A 299 -10.95 3.15 -4.27
CA ASN A 299 -9.87 3.67 -5.11
C ASN A 299 -9.89 5.20 -5.10
N VAL A 300 -8.84 5.80 -4.56
CA VAL A 300 -8.76 7.24 -4.31
C VAL A 300 -7.65 7.83 -5.16
N ASN A 301 -8.01 8.74 -6.07
CA ASN A 301 -7.06 9.43 -6.92
C ASN A 301 -7.05 10.93 -6.58
N PHE A 302 -5.87 11.46 -6.25
CA PHE A 302 -5.65 12.88 -6.04
C PHE A 302 -5.16 13.52 -7.34
N PRO A 303 -5.73 14.68 -7.73
CA PRO A 303 -5.28 15.40 -8.91
C PRO A 303 -3.89 15.99 -8.68
N SER A 304 -3.22 16.40 -9.74
CA SER A 304 -1.97 17.15 -9.63
C SER A 304 -2.23 18.43 -8.85
N MET A 305 -1.48 18.63 -7.78
CA MET A 305 -1.51 19.82 -6.93
C MET A 305 -0.21 20.63 -7.07
N ASN A 306 0.59 20.30 -8.08
CA ASN A 306 1.79 21.01 -8.41
C ASN A 306 1.44 22.29 -9.19
N LYS A 307 1.64 23.45 -8.57
CA LYS A 307 1.35 24.77 -9.17
C LYS A 307 2.02 25.04 -10.53
N ARG A 308 3.08 24.29 -10.87
CA ARG A 308 3.76 24.42 -12.18
C ARG A 308 3.04 23.66 -13.29
N LEU A 309 2.31 22.60 -12.94
CA LEU A 309 1.71 21.64 -13.88
C LEU A 309 0.18 21.66 -13.84
N SER A 310 -0.41 22.19 -12.77
CA SER A 310 -1.85 22.19 -12.50
C SER A 310 -2.34 23.52 -11.93
N THR A 311 -3.62 23.80 -12.14
CA THR A 311 -4.35 24.93 -11.54
C THR A 311 -4.88 24.59 -10.14
N CYS A 312 -4.90 23.32 -9.76
CA CYS A 312 -5.30 22.89 -8.44
C CYS A 312 -4.24 23.33 -7.42
N SER A 313 -4.68 23.89 -6.29
CA SER A 313 -3.77 24.38 -5.27
C SER A 313 -4.21 23.92 -3.89
N THR A 314 -3.21 23.68 -3.04
CA THR A 314 -3.39 23.33 -1.63
C THR A 314 -2.91 24.48 -0.74
N SER A 315 -3.57 24.66 0.40
CA SER A 315 -3.20 25.60 1.46
C SER A 315 -3.81 25.19 2.79
N ARG A 316 -2.99 24.70 3.74
CA ARG A 316 -3.40 24.43 5.14
C ARG A 316 -4.80 23.80 5.26
N GLY A 317 -4.98 22.60 4.70
CA GLY A 317 -6.26 21.86 4.72
C GLY A 317 -7.28 22.27 3.66
N VAL A 318 -7.12 23.43 3.02
CA VAL A 318 -7.89 23.86 1.84
C VAL A 318 -7.27 23.25 0.59
N GLY A 319 -8.11 22.67 -0.27
CA GLY A 319 -7.70 22.04 -1.52
C GLY A 319 -8.86 21.31 -2.18
N PRO A 320 -8.56 20.41 -3.14
CA PRO A 320 -9.54 19.53 -3.78
C PRO A 320 -10.45 18.83 -2.78
N GLN A 321 -11.75 18.71 -3.12
CA GLN A 321 -12.74 18.00 -2.32
C GLN A 321 -13.01 16.62 -2.91
N PHE A 322 -13.44 15.68 -2.08
CA PHE A 322 -13.84 14.35 -2.53
C PHE A 322 -15.06 14.41 -3.44
N SER A 323 -15.01 13.62 -4.51
CA SER A 323 -16.06 13.43 -5.49
C SER A 323 -16.18 11.94 -5.76
N GLN A 324 -17.31 11.35 -5.38
CA GLN A 324 -17.56 9.94 -5.61
C GLN A 324 -17.97 9.72 -7.07
N VAL A 325 -17.28 8.78 -7.71
CA VAL A 325 -17.52 8.40 -9.10
C VAL A 325 -18.18 7.03 -9.12
N ALA A 326 -19.34 6.95 -9.74
CA ALA A 326 -20.11 5.73 -9.92
C ALA A 326 -20.32 5.45 -11.41
N SER A 327 -20.11 4.22 -11.84
CA SER A 327 -20.41 3.79 -13.21
C SER A 327 -21.89 3.48 -13.34
N SER A 328 -22.54 4.05 -14.37
CA SER A 328 -23.96 3.78 -14.66
C SER A 328 -24.22 2.40 -15.27
N THR A 329 -23.17 1.63 -15.56
CA THR A 329 -23.25 0.42 -16.39
C THR A 329 -22.35 -0.69 -15.86
N GLY A 330 -22.87 -1.47 -14.91
CA GLY A 330 -22.32 -2.79 -14.57
C GLY A 330 -23.43 -3.84 -14.69
N LYS A 331 -23.45 -4.62 -15.78
CA LYS A 331 -24.27 -5.84 -15.81
C LYS A 331 -23.71 -6.80 -14.76
N ARG A 332 -24.55 -7.25 -13.83
CA ARG A 332 -24.18 -8.21 -12.79
C ARG A 332 -23.71 -9.51 -13.42
N ASN A 333 -22.48 -9.91 -13.12
CA ASN A 333 -21.98 -11.20 -13.56
C ASN A 333 -22.54 -12.28 -12.63
N MET A 334 -23.66 -12.91 -13.03
CA MET A 334 -24.43 -13.80 -12.15
C MET A 334 -23.65 -15.05 -11.70
N MET A 335 -22.56 -15.43 -12.39
CA MET A 335 -21.80 -16.65 -12.11
C MET A 335 -20.52 -16.43 -11.27
N GLY A 336 -20.16 -15.18 -10.97
CA GLY A 336 -18.98 -14.85 -10.16
C GLY A 336 -17.65 -14.85 -10.94
N LYS A 337 -16.52 -14.76 -10.20
CA LYS A 337 -15.14 -14.75 -10.70
C LYS A 337 -14.30 -15.79 -9.95
N ILE A 338 -13.22 -16.28 -10.57
CA ILE A 338 -12.22 -17.13 -9.91
C ILE A 338 -10.87 -16.42 -9.95
N PHE A 339 -10.16 -16.38 -8.83
CA PHE A 339 -8.82 -15.83 -8.71
C PHE A 339 -7.81 -16.94 -8.42
N ALA A 340 -6.68 -16.94 -9.13
CA ALA A 340 -5.55 -17.79 -8.83
C ALA A 340 -4.51 -16.98 -8.05
N ILE A 341 -4.22 -17.43 -6.82
CA ILE A 341 -3.32 -16.72 -5.90
C ILE A 341 -2.21 -17.68 -5.46
N PRO A 342 -0.93 -17.29 -5.57
CA PRO A 342 0.16 -18.07 -5.02
C PRO A 342 0.12 -18.05 -3.49
N GLN A 343 0.32 -19.21 -2.88
CA GLN A 343 0.55 -19.34 -1.44
C GLN A 343 2.04 -19.44 -1.18
N LEU A 344 2.55 -18.60 -0.28
CA LEU A 344 3.97 -18.55 0.04
C LEU A 344 4.27 -19.27 1.35
N SER A 345 5.48 -19.82 1.45
CA SER A 345 5.99 -20.42 2.68
C SER A 345 7.46 -20.04 2.89
N LEU A 346 7.86 -19.95 4.15
CA LEU A 346 9.25 -19.74 4.54
C LEU A 346 9.99 -21.09 4.59
N GLY A 347 10.94 -21.30 3.68
CA GLY A 347 11.87 -22.43 3.71
C GLY A 347 13.12 -22.12 4.56
N ASP A 348 14.19 -22.89 4.35
CA ASP A 348 15.52 -22.69 4.96
C ASP A 348 16.18 -21.39 4.43
N ASP A 349 15.67 -20.24 4.88
CA ASP A 349 16.12 -18.87 4.58
C ASP A 349 15.69 -18.26 3.23
N CYS A 350 14.70 -18.82 2.54
CA CYS A 350 14.12 -18.22 1.33
C CYS A 350 12.59 -18.34 1.33
N VAL A 351 11.93 -17.37 0.68
CA VAL A 351 10.49 -17.48 0.40
C VAL A 351 10.30 -18.32 -0.85
N GLU A 352 9.51 -19.39 -0.74
CA GLU A 352 9.19 -20.27 -1.86
C GLU A 352 7.68 -20.27 -2.13
N MET A 353 7.30 -20.43 -3.40
CA MET A 353 5.91 -20.66 -3.78
C MET A 353 5.57 -22.12 -3.47
N ALA A 354 4.69 -22.33 -2.51
CA ALA A 354 4.25 -23.67 -2.14
C ALA A 354 3.29 -24.26 -3.17
N GLN A 355 2.23 -23.50 -3.49
CA GLN A 355 1.17 -23.89 -4.42
C GLN A 355 0.39 -22.65 -4.89
N LYS A 356 -0.48 -22.83 -5.90
CA LYS A 356 -1.45 -21.81 -6.31
C LYS A 356 -2.84 -22.26 -5.89
N ASN A 357 -3.51 -21.46 -5.06
CA ASN A 357 -4.86 -21.74 -4.60
C ASN A 357 -5.86 -20.96 -5.46
N LEU A 358 -7.03 -21.56 -5.69
CA LEU A 358 -8.10 -20.97 -6.48
C LEU A 358 -9.18 -20.47 -5.54
N PHE A 359 -9.62 -19.23 -5.72
CA PHE A 359 -10.67 -18.61 -4.90
C PHE A 359 -11.85 -18.21 -5.76
N LYS A 360 -13.04 -18.68 -5.41
CA LYS A 360 -14.29 -18.27 -6.05
C LYS A 360 -14.91 -17.09 -5.29
N VAL A 361 -15.41 -16.12 -6.05
CA VAL A 361 -16.15 -14.98 -5.53
C VAL A 361 -17.46 -14.85 -6.29
N SER A 362 -18.55 -14.57 -5.58
CA SER A 362 -19.86 -14.25 -6.16
C SER A 362 -20.72 -13.50 -5.13
N GLU A 363 -21.75 -12.78 -5.57
CA GLU A 363 -22.70 -12.09 -4.67
C GLU A 363 -23.41 -13.03 -3.68
N ALA A 364 -23.46 -14.34 -3.96
CA ALA A 364 -24.07 -15.34 -3.09
C ALA A 364 -23.14 -15.83 -1.97
N LEU A 365 -21.88 -15.40 -1.94
CA LEU A 365 -20.90 -15.75 -0.92
C LEU A 365 -20.62 -14.53 -0.05
N ASP A 366 -20.46 -14.74 1.25
CA ASP A 366 -20.09 -13.69 2.21
C ASP A 366 -18.63 -13.20 2.06
N GLY A 367 -17.85 -13.84 1.18
CA GLY A 367 -16.46 -13.53 0.88
C GLY A 367 -15.87 -14.48 -0.16
N ALA A 368 -14.56 -14.41 -0.38
CA ALA A 368 -13.88 -15.36 -1.25
C ALA A 368 -13.80 -16.75 -0.60
N ALA A 369 -14.18 -17.79 -1.34
CA ALA A 369 -14.12 -19.17 -0.90
C ALA A 369 -13.04 -19.93 -1.67
N GLU A 370 -12.13 -20.60 -0.97
CA GLU A 370 -11.14 -21.48 -1.60
C GLU A 370 -11.84 -22.67 -2.27
N LEU A 371 -11.47 -22.93 -3.52
CA LEU A 371 -11.98 -24.04 -4.33
C LEU A 371 -11.02 -25.23 -4.22
N SER A 372 -11.59 -26.40 -3.92
CA SER A 372 -10.84 -27.65 -4.05
C SER A 372 -10.61 -28.03 -5.51
N ASP A 373 -9.56 -28.81 -5.79
CA ASP A 373 -9.27 -29.34 -7.13
C ASP A 373 -10.46 -30.09 -7.73
N LEU A 374 -11.21 -30.82 -6.89
CA LEU A 374 -12.38 -31.57 -7.32
C LEU A 374 -13.52 -30.64 -7.76
N GLU A 375 -13.78 -29.57 -7.00
CA GLU A 375 -14.79 -28.57 -7.34
C GLU A 375 -14.41 -27.80 -8.59
N PHE A 376 -13.14 -27.42 -8.72
CA PHE A 376 -12.63 -26.76 -9.90
C PHE A 376 -12.76 -27.64 -11.14
N THR A 377 -12.36 -28.92 -11.05
CA THR A 377 -12.50 -29.90 -12.15
C THR A 377 -13.97 -30.08 -12.55
N ARG A 378 -14.89 -30.12 -11.57
CA ARG A 378 -16.33 -30.16 -11.85
C ARG A 378 -16.83 -28.91 -12.56
N LEU A 379 -16.41 -27.72 -12.13
CA LEU A 379 -16.75 -26.46 -12.79
C LEU A 379 -16.23 -26.42 -14.22
N GLN A 380 -14.99 -26.86 -14.45
CA GLN A 380 -14.42 -26.97 -15.79
C GLN A 380 -15.23 -27.93 -16.68
N HIS A 381 -15.65 -29.08 -16.17
CA HIS A 381 -16.51 -30.00 -16.92
C HIS A 381 -17.90 -29.44 -17.23
N LEU A 382 -18.49 -28.65 -16.33
CA LEU A 382 -19.80 -28.02 -16.54
C LEU A 382 -19.75 -26.85 -17.52
N LEU A 383 -18.62 -26.13 -17.55
CA LEU A 383 -18.38 -24.99 -18.44
C LEU A 383 -17.73 -25.39 -19.77
N ALA A 384 -17.24 -26.63 -19.89
CA ALA A 384 -16.72 -27.15 -21.14
C ALA A 384 -17.85 -27.17 -22.19
N PRO A 385 -17.67 -26.51 -23.34
CA PRO A 385 -18.71 -26.48 -24.36
C PRO A 385 -18.99 -27.91 -24.84
N SER A 386 -20.26 -28.34 -24.74
CA SER A 386 -20.76 -29.45 -25.53
C SER A 386 -20.70 -29.01 -27.00
N ASP A 387 -19.83 -29.67 -27.76
CA ASP A 387 -19.52 -29.49 -29.19
C ASP A 387 -18.58 -28.32 -29.57
N GLY A 388 -17.30 -28.65 -29.74
CA GLY A 388 -16.53 -28.26 -30.93
C GLY A 388 -16.17 -26.79 -31.15
N ILE A 389 -16.20 -25.92 -30.14
CA ILE A 389 -15.67 -24.55 -30.27
C ILE A 389 -14.31 -24.49 -29.57
N THR A 390 -13.26 -24.36 -30.37
CA THR A 390 -11.90 -24.05 -29.91
C THR A 390 -11.90 -22.71 -29.16
N VAL A 391 -11.70 -22.74 -27.85
CA VAL A 391 -11.30 -21.57 -27.07
C VAL A 391 -9.86 -21.26 -27.45
N GLY A 392 -9.69 -20.31 -28.37
CA GLY A 392 -8.38 -19.78 -28.73
C GLY A 392 -7.77 -19.03 -27.53
N PRO A 393 -6.43 -18.93 -27.46
CA PRO A 393 -5.78 -18.14 -26.43
C PRO A 393 -6.23 -16.69 -26.58
N ASP A 394 -6.56 -16.06 -25.45
CA ASP A 394 -7.06 -14.70 -25.32
C ASP A 394 -6.37 -13.74 -26.31
N ALA A 395 -7.13 -13.29 -27.31
CA ALA A 395 -6.77 -12.13 -28.09
C ALA A 395 -7.06 -10.87 -27.25
N ARG A 396 -6.26 -10.62 -26.22
CA ARG A 396 -6.11 -9.26 -25.70
C ARG A 396 -5.39 -8.47 -26.79
N GLN A 397 -6.14 -7.64 -27.51
CA GLN A 397 -5.61 -6.73 -28.51
C GLN A 397 -4.40 -5.99 -27.94
N SER A 398 -3.24 -6.21 -28.54
CA SER A 398 -2.12 -5.28 -28.50
C SER A 398 -2.54 -4.00 -29.23
N VAL A 399 -3.31 -3.15 -28.57
CA VAL A 399 -3.50 -1.77 -29.01
C VAL A 399 -2.24 -1.01 -28.63
N SER A 400 -1.41 -0.74 -29.64
CA SER A 400 -0.18 0.03 -29.55
C SER A 400 -0.47 1.53 -29.34
N GLY A 401 -1.17 1.89 -28.27
CA GLY A 401 -1.26 3.26 -27.77
C GLY A 401 -0.20 3.48 -26.68
N SER A 402 0.25 4.73 -26.50
CA SER A 402 1.02 5.07 -25.30
C SER A 402 0.21 4.73 -24.05
N ASP A 403 0.86 4.27 -22.98
CA ASP A 403 0.20 3.87 -21.71
C ASP A 403 -0.75 4.98 -21.20
N GLU A 404 -0.42 6.26 -21.39
CA GLU A 404 -1.27 7.41 -21.06
C GLU A 404 -2.62 7.43 -21.79
N THR A 405 -2.66 7.04 -23.06
CA THR A 405 -3.91 7.03 -23.86
C THR A 405 -4.84 5.92 -23.40
N GLN A 406 -4.25 4.81 -22.93
CA GLN A 406 -4.97 3.66 -22.40
C GLN A 406 -5.48 3.91 -20.97
N MET A 407 -4.69 4.59 -20.13
CA MET A 407 -5.12 5.06 -18.79
C MET A 407 -6.30 6.03 -18.86
N ARG A 408 -6.27 7.00 -19.80
CA ARG A 408 -7.39 7.92 -20.04
C ARG A 408 -8.69 7.22 -20.47
N ALA A 409 -8.60 6.01 -21.01
CA ALA A 409 -9.74 5.22 -21.44
C ALA A 409 -10.34 4.34 -20.31
N CYS A 410 -9.63 4.12 -19.20
CA CYS A 410 -10.06 3.18 -18.15
C CYS A 410 -11.25 3.68 -17.32
N ASN A 411 -11.30 4.97 -16.99
CA ASN A 411 -12.45 5.58 -16.34
C ASN A 411 -12.48 7.09 -16.63
N ALA A 412 -13.21 7.49 -17.66
CA ALA A 412 -13.29 8.89 -18.07
C ALA A 412 -13.91 9.77 -16.96
N ASP A 413 -14.75 9.23 -16.09
CA ASP A 413 -15.41 9.99 -15.03
C ASP A 413 -14.47 10.27 -13.85
N GLU A 414 -13.65 9.30 -13.44
CA GLU A 414 -12.59 9.55 -12.45
C GLU A 414 -11.60 10.59 -12.98
N TYR A 415 -11.13 10.42 -14.23
CA TYR A 415 -10.21 11.38 -14.83
C TYR A 415 -10.82 12.79 -14.93
N LYS A 416 -12.09 12.90 -15.31
CA LYS A 416 -12.81 14.18 -15.37
C LYS A 416 -12.96 14.83 -14.01
N ALA A 417 -13.17 14.07 -12.93
CA ALA A 417 -13.19 14.62 -11.58
C ALA A 417 -11.83 15.24 -11.21
N LEU A 418 -10.73 14.60 -11.59
CA LEU A 418 -9.37 15.13 -11.38
C LEU A 418 -9.15 16.44 -12.15
N GLU A 419 -9.57 16.51 -13.42
CA GLU A 419 -9.49 17.74 -14.23
C GLU A 419 -10.29 18.92 -13.61
N LEU A 420 -11.33 18.62 -12.84
CA LEU A 420 -12.14 19.61 -12.11
C LEU A 420 -11.56 19.96 -10.72
N CYS A 421 -10.32 19.57 -10.43
CA CYS A 421 -9.67 19.73 -9.13
C CYS A 421 -10.46 19.07 -7.98
N GLN A 422 -10.99 17.88 -8.22
CA GLN A 422 -11.62 17.04 -7.21
C GLN A 422 -10.77 15.79 -6.93
N ILE A 423 -10.88 15.25 -5.72
CA ILE A 423 -10.31 13.95 -5.36
C ILE A 423 -11.32 12.90 -5.81
N ALA A 424 -10.99 12.11 -6.82
CA ALA A 424 -11.87 11.07 -7.32
C ALA A 424 -11.87 9.88 -6.35
N VAL A 425 -13.04 9.39 -5.98
CA VAL A 425 -13.18 8.16 -5.18
C VAL A 425 -14.17 7.23 -5.85
N SER A 426 -13.77 5.99 -6.09
CA SER A 426 -14.70 4.94 -6.50
C SER A 426 -14.76 3.82 -5.45
N VAL A 427 -15.98 3.31 -5.26
CA VAL A 427 -16.25 2.18 -4.37
C VAL A 427 -16.21 0.91 -5.22
N ASN A 428 -15.39 -0.04 -4.84
CA ASN A 428 -15.22 -1.32 -5.52
C ASN A 428 -15.56 -2.46 -4.55
N ASP A 429 -16.12 -3.54 -5.06
CA ASP A 429 -16.43 -4.73 -4.30
C ASP A 429 -16.01 -5.96 -5.10
N LEU A 430 -15.43 -6.93 -4.40
CA LEU A 430 -14.88 -8.11 -5.03
C LEU A 430 -15.92 -8.91 -5.84
N ALA A 431 -17.17 -8.94 -5.38
CA ALA A 431 -18.27 -9.67 -6.00
C ALA A 431 -19.13 -8.79 -6.92
N ARG A 432 -19.47 -7.57 -6.49
CA ARG A 432 -20.39 -6.65 -7.18
C ARG A 432 -19.71 -5.85 -8.29
N GLY A 433 -18.38 -5.81 -8.31
CA GLY A 433 -17.58 -5.12 -9.30
C GLY A 433 -17.18 -3.71 -8.89
N SER A 434 -16.84 -2.88 -9.87
CA SER A 434 -16.16 -1.61 -9.66
C SER A 434 -17.06 -0.38 -9.86
N SER A 435 -16.69 0.75 -9.24
CA SER A 435 -17.39 2.04 -9.33
C SER A 435 -18.88 1.96 -8.95
N LEU A 436 -19.14 1.39 -7.78
CA LEU A 436 -20.46 1.18 -7.20
C LEU A 436 -21.16 2.49 -6.81
N SER A 437 -22.48 2.45 -6.79
CA SER A 437 -23.31 3.61 -6.46
C SER A 437 -23.25 4.00 -4.98
N GLU A 438 -23.64 5.24 -4.70
CA GLU A 438 -23.77 5.79 -3.33
C GLU A 438 -24.76 5.00 -2.46
N GLU A 439 -25.67 4.23 -3.06
CA GLU A 439 -26.58 3.34 -2.33
C GLU A 439 -25.84 2.22 -1.58
N ILE A 440 -24.67 1.81 -2.08
CA ILE A 440 -23.83 0.78 -1.46
C ILE A 440 -22.95 1.40 -0.37
N LEU A 441 -22.30 2.52 -0.69
CA LEU A 441 -21.53 3.31 0.25
C LEU A 441 -21.43 4.76 -0.24
N ASP A 442 -21.98 5.68 0.54
CA ASP A 442 -21.93 7.12 0.28
C ASP A 442 -20.72 7.73 1.01
N VAL A 443 -19.57 7.71 0.35
CA VAL A 443 -18.29 8.15 0.92
C VAL A 443 -18.33 9.63 1.27
N VAL A 444 -18.88 10.46 0.38
CA VAL A 444 -18.90 11.92 0.54
C VAL A 444 -19.76 12.34 1.71
N ARG A 445 -20.87 11.64 2.00
CA ARG A 445 -21.72 11.94 3.15
C ARG A 445 -21.03 11.75 4.50
N TYR A 446 -20.06 10.85 4.60
CA TYR A 446 -19.33 10.61 5.84
C TYR A 446 -18.17 11.59 6.06
N LEU A 447 -17.74 12.31 5.02
CA LEU A 447 -16.57 13.20 5.04
C LEU A 447 -16.94 14.64 5.38
#